data_AF-A0A941BJ77-F1
#
_entry.id   AF-A0A941BJ77-F1
#
_cell.length_a   1.000
_cell.length_b   1.000
_cell.length_c   1.000
_cell.angle_alpha   90.00
_cell.angle_beta   90.00
_cell.angle_gamma   90.00
#
_symmetry.space_group_name_H-M   'P 1'
#
loop_
_entity.id
_entity.type
_entity.pdbx_description
1 polymer ?
#
loop_
_entity_poly.entity_id
_entity_poly.type
_entity_poly.pdbx_seq_one_letter_code
_entity_poly.pdbx_strand_id
1 'polypeptide(L)' 'MEDEDTEERYRQHLAALISRTKSRGGTRYFNQYVNRCRDEAAIAYPKGAAAARKKDTAAGGILGALAALFSIFG' A
#
# COMPACT_ATOMS: atom_id res chain seq x y z
N MET A 1 24.32 7.34 -7.56
CA MET A 1 23.29 6.38 -7.99
C MET A 1 21.98 7.05 -7.66
N GLU A 2 21.32 7.68 -8.64
CA GLU A 2 19.98 8.20 -8.42
C GLU A 2 19.08 6.98 -8.26
N ASP A 3 18.73 6.64 -7.01
CA ASP A 3 17.77 5.58 -6.74
C ASP A 3 16.45 5.99 -7.35
N GLU A 4 16.14 5.40 -8.49
CA GLU A 4 14.95 5.71 -9.26
C GLU A 4 13.70 5.45 -8.41
N ASP A 5 12.91 6.50 -8.23
CA ASP A 5 11.69 6.50 -7.41
C ASP A 5 10.57 5.75 -8.15
N THR A 6 10.71 4.42 -8.15
CA THR A 6 9.81 3.48 -8.81
C THR A 6 8.87 2.82 -7.81
N GLU A 7 7.73 2.34 -8.31
CA GLU A 7 6.75 1.62 -7.51
C GLU A 7 7.36 0.38 -6.82
N GLU A 8 8.24 -0.32 -7.52
CA GLU A 8 8.88 -1.53 -6.99
C GLU A 8 9.79 -1.21 -5.80
N ARG A 9 10.57 -0.13 -5.88
CA ARG A 9 11.41 0.34 -4.77
C ARG A 9 10.57 0.78 -3.57
N TYR A 10 9.49 1.53 -3.81
CA TYR A 10 8.53 1.87 -2.75
C TYR A 10 7.99 0.62 -2.04
N ARG A 11 7.58 -0.41 -2.81
CA ARG A 11 7.06 -1.67 -2.24
C ARG A 11 8.12 -2.47 -1.49
N GLN A 12 9.34 -2.56 -2.03
CA GLN A 12 10.46 -3.23 -1.36
C GLN A 12 10.81 -2.53 -0.04
N HIS A 13 10.86 -1.20 -0.04
CA HIS A 13 11.15 -0.41 1.15
C HIS A 13 10.03 -0.53 2.20
N LEU A 14 8.78 -0.44 1.79
CA LEU A 14 7.63 -0.66 2.66
C LEU A 14 7.65 -2.06 3.31
N ALA A 15 7.95 -3.10 2.52
CA ALA A 15 8.07 -4.47 3.02
C ALA A 15 9.22 -4.60 4.05
N ALA A 16 10.34 -3.92 3.83
CA ALA A 16 11.45 -3.89 4.77
C ALA A 16 11.09 -3.18 6.09
N LEU A 17 10.32 -2.09 6.04
CA LEU A 17 9.83 -1.41 7.24
C LEU A 17 8.84 -2.30 8.01
N ILE A 18 7.93 -2.99 7.31
CA ILE A 18 6.94 -3.87 7.94
C ILE A 18 7.57 -5.15 8.50
N SER A 19 8.60 -5.71 7.85
CA SER A 19 9.25 -6.93 8.33
C SER A 19 10.01 -6.73 9.64
N ARG A 20 10.58 -5.53 9.87
CA ARG A 20 11.25 -5.16 11.14
C ARG A 20 10.33 -5.26 12.36
N THR A 21 9.02 -5.12 12.18
CA THR A 21 8.04 -5.11 13.27
C THR A 21 7.57 -6.47 13.74
N LYS A 22 7.73 -7.52 12.93
CA LYS A 22 7.22 -8.86 13.29
C LYS A 22 7.85 -9.40 14.59
N SER A 23 8.95 -8.80 15.04
CA SER A 23 9.68 -9.12 16.27
C SER A 23 9.19 -8.38 17.53
N ARG A 24 8.40 -7.30 17.45
CA ARG A 24 8.10 -6.42 18.60
C ARG A 24 6.61 -6.33 18.91
N GLY A 25 6.08 -7.37 19.55
CA GLY A 25 4.94 -7.32 20.48
C GLY A 25 3.66 -6.60 20.05
N GLY A 26 2.60 -7.38 19.79
CA GLY A 26 1.22 -6.92 19.89
C GLY A 26 0.59 -6.49 18.56
N THR A 27 -0.21 -7.40 17.98
CA THR A 27 -1.06 -7.17 16.80
C THR A 27 -2.09 -6.05 16.98
N ARG A 28 -2.31 -5.55 18.21
CA ARG A 28 -3.31 -4.53 18.56
C ARG A 28 -3.16 -3.23 17.77
N TYR A 29 -1.94 -2.84 17.41
CA TYR A 29 -1.66 -1.60 16.67
C TYR A 29 -1.05 -1.85 15.29
N PHE A 30 -1.15 -3.07 14.76
CA PHE A 30 -0.54 -3.44 13.49
C PHE A 30 -1.00 -2.52 12.34
N ASN A 31 -2.28 -2.19 12.27
CA ASN A 31 -2.81 -1.29 11.23
C ASN A 31 -2.26 0.14 11.32
N GLN A 32 -2.20 0.72 12.53
CA GLN A 32 -1.62 2.06 12.72
C GLN A 32 -0.13 2.07 12.38
N TYR A 33 0.58 1.00 12.72
CA TYR A 33 1.98 0.84 12.38
C TYR A 33 2.19 0.72 10.86
N VAL A 34 1.42 -0.14 10.17
CA VAL A 34 1.52 -0.28 8.71
C VAL A 34 1.23 1.05 8.02
N ASN A 35 0.27 1.84 8.52
CA ASN A 35 0.03 3.19 8.00
C ASN A 35 1.23 4.11 8.21
N ARG A 36 1.86 4.08 9.39
CA ARG A 36 3.11 4.83 9.65
C ARG A 36 4.22 4.44 8.68
N CYS A 37 4.42 3.15 8.42
CA CYS A 37 5.42 2.68 7.44
C CYS A 37 5.09 3.11 6.02
N ARG A 38 3.81 3.19 5.65
CA ARG A 38 3.40 3.74 4.35
C ARG A 38 3.75 5.21 4.24
N ASP A 39 3.53 6.00 5.29
CA ASP A 39 3.87 7.41 5.31
C ASP A 39 5.39 7.61 5.22
N GLU A 40 6.18 6.85 6.00
CA GLU A 40 7.65 6.85 5.93
C GLU A 40 8.15 6.45 4.53
N ALA A 41 7.61 5.38 3.95
CA ALA A 41 7.99 4.93 2.61
C ALA A 41 7.56 5.92 1.51
N ALA A 42 6.44 6.63 1.68
CA ALA A 42 5.97 7.64 0.73
C ALA A 42 6.80 8.92 0.78
N ILE A 43 7.42 9.24 1.92
CA ILE A 43 8.38 10.35 2.03
C ILE A 43 9.68 10.00 1.28
N ALA A 44 10.13 8.75 1.38
CA ALA A 44 11.34 8.28 0.70
C ALA A 44 11.14 8.08 -0.83
N TYR A 45 9.95 7.61 -1.23
CA TYR A 45 9.61 7.25 -2.61
C TYR A 45 8.24 7.83 -3.03
N PRO A 46 8.11 9.15 -3.19
CA PRO A 46 6.83 9.82 -3.48
C PRO A 46 6.21 9.44 -4.83
N LYS A 47 7.00 9.29 -5.90
CA LYS A 47 6.51 8.90 -7.23
C LYS A 47 6.08 7.43 -7.25
N GLY A 48 6.84 6.55 -6.60
CA GLY A 48 6.49 5.14 -6.42
C GLY A 48 5.20 4.96 -5.61
N ALA A 49 5.02 5.75 -4.54
CA ALA A 49 3.79 5.76 -3.75
C ALA A 49 2.57 6.23 -4.55
N ALA A 50 2.73 7.28 -5.36
CA ALA A 50 1.67 7.78 -6.24
C ALA A 50 1.27 6.75 -7.31
N ALA A 51 2.24 6.04 -7.89
CA ALA A 51 1.99 4.96 -8.85
C ALA A 51 1.22 3.78 -8.23
N ALA A 52 1.61 3.36 -7.02
CA ALA A 52 0.90 2.31 -6.27
C ALA A 52 -0.55 2.71 -5.98
N ARG A 53 -0.79 3.94 -5.50
CA ARG A 53 -2.14 4.47 -5.20
C ARG A 53 -3.05 4.49 -6.42
N LYS A 54 -2.52 4.84 -7.61
CA LYS A 54 -3.30 4.82 -8.86
C LYS A 54 -3.80 3.41 -9.21
N LYS A 55 -2.98 2.38 -8.98
CA LYS A 55 -3.38 0.98 -9.22
C LYS A 55 -4.40 0.48 -8.20
N ASP A 56 -4.24 0.82 -6.92
CA ASP A 56 -5.21 0.47 -5.87
C ASP A 56 -6.59 1.09 -6.14
N THR A 57 -6.62 2.34 -6.60
CA THR A 57 -7.87 3.04 -6.96
C THR A 57 -8.54 2.41 -8.18
N ALA A 58 -7.75 2.02 -9.19
CA ALA A 58 -8.26 1.33 -10.38
C ALA A 58 -8.82 -0.07 -10.04
N ALA A 59 -8.16 -0.82 -9.17
CA ALA A 59 -8.63 -2.13 -8.72
C ALA A 59 -9.90 -2.02 -7.86
N GLY A 60 -9.98 -1.02 -6.97
CA GLY A 60 -11.18 -0.74 -6.16
C GLY A 60 -12.39 -0.34 -7.00
N GLY A 61 -12.19 0.43 -8.08
CA GLY A 61 -13.25 0.79 -9.02
C GLY A 61 -13.83 -0.41 -9.77
N ILE A 62 -12.98 -1.34 -10.22
CA ILE A 62 -13.43 -2.56 -10.92
C ILE A 62 -14.22 -3.47 -9.98
N LEU A 63 -13.75 -3.67 -8.74
CA LEU A 63 -14.47 -4.46 -7.72
C LEU A 63 -15.81 -3.83 -7.33
N GLY A 64 -15.86 -2.51 -7.19
CA GLY A 64 -17.12 -1.78 -6.94
C GLY A 64 -18.11 -1.88 -8.09
N ALA A 65 -17.62 -1.82 -9.34
CA ALA A 65 -18.45 -2.01 -10.53
C ALA A 65 -18.97 -3.46 -10.67
N LEU A 66 -18.16 -4.46 -10.33
CA LEU A 66 -18.59 -5.86 -10.28
C LEU A 66 -19.66 -6.09 -9.22
N ALA A 67 -19.48 -5.55 -8.01
CA ALA A 67 -20.48 -5.65 -6.94
C ALA A 67 -21.81 -4.99 -7.32
N ALA A 68 -21.77 -3.85 -8.00
CA ALA A 68 -22.97 -3.16 -8.51
C ALA A 68 -23.71 -4.00 -9.57
N LEU A 69 -23.00 -4.72 -10.44
CA LEU A 69 -23.62 -5.60 -11.44
C LEU A 69 -24.32 -6.81 -10.81
N PHE A 70 -23.74 -7.42 -9.77
CA PHE A 70 -24.38 -8.56 -9.07
C PHE A 70 -25.55 -8.15 -8.18
N SER A 71 -25.65 -6.87 -7.80
CA SER A 71 -26.76 -6.34 -6.98
C SER A 71 -28.06 -6.13 -7.78
N ILE A 72 -28.00 -6.20 -9.11
CA ILE A 72 -29.17 -6.03 -10.00
C ILE A 72 -29.86 -7.38 -10.29
N PHE A 73 -29.20 -8.50 -10.00
CA PHE A 73 -29.73 -9.86 -10.16
C PHE A 73 -30.10 -10.54 -8.82
N GLY A 74 -30.06 -9.80 -7.70
CA GLY A 74 -30.42 -10.26 -6.35
C GLY A 74 -31.80 -9.79 -5.91
#